data_AF-A0A933K275-F1
#
_entry.id   AF-A0A933K275-F1
#
_cell.length_a   1.000
_cell.length_b   1.000
_cell.length_c   1.000
_cell.angle_alpha   90.00
_cell.angle_beta   90.00
_cell.angle_gamma   90.00
#
_symmetry.space_group_name_H-M   'P 1'
#
loop_
_entity.id
_entity.type
_entity.pdbx_description
1 polymer ?
#
loop_
_entity_poly.entity_id
_entity_poly.type
_entity_poly.pdbx_seq_one_letter_code
_entity_poly.pdbx_strand_id
1 'polypeptide(L)'
;MALSYVNRKKQVWLLFEGKTKLGKPRYFLSQADSVEKGKRLTAVPDGHEIFETYGQLFCRKRLPVVITDEEVEVVKKELAKHRLGDHIVERKGKDLIVHKPQTLHHSEYEVRSFGFLAARDEVLRATRHYQPIMRFQLGDQEKRLFVLSRWCFRGDRGLTVDQTGLTRMTPSRDLTS
;
A
#
# COMPACT_ATOMS: atom_id res chain seq x y z
N MET A 1 19.75 -7.86 -20.09
CA MET A 1 19.19 -6.86 -19.14
C MET A 1 18.16 -7.54 -18.26
N ALA A 2 18.14 -7.29 -16.95
CA ALA A 2 17.16 -7.88 -16.04
C ALA A 2 16.16 -6.81 -15.59
N LEU A 3 14.89 -7.19 -15.41
CA LEU A 3 13.85 -6.28 -14.95
C LEU A 3 14.02 -6.00 -13.46
N SER A 4 14.17 -4.72 -13.11
CA SER A 4 14.34 -4.25 -11.73
C SER A 4 13.18 -3.38 -11.27
N TYR A 5 12.91 -3.45 -9.96
CA TYR A 5 11.89 -2.68 -9.28
C TYR A 5 12.49 -2.04 -8.03
N VAL A 6 12.06 -0.83 -7.71
CA VAL A 6 12.43 -0.14 -6.47
C VAL A 6 11.20 -0.09 -5.58
N ASN A 7 11.28 -0.71 -4.41
CA ASN A 7 10.18 -0.67 -3.44
C ASN A 7 10.10 0.70 -2.72
N ARG A 8 9.08 0.94 -1.89
CA ARG A 8 8.98 2.16 -1.07
C ARG A 8 10.18 2.40 -0.15
N LYS A 9 10.92 1.34 0.20
CA LYS A 9 12.11 1.38 1.05
C LYS A 9 13.41 1.66 0.26
N LYS A 10 13.29 2.04 -1.02
CA LYS A 10 14.42 2.31 -1.93
C LYS A 10 15.34 1.10 -2.18
N GLN A 11 14.88 -0.11 -1.88
CA GLN A 11 15.60 -1.33 -2.14
C GLN A 11 15.32 -1.81 -3.57
N VAL A 12 16.36 -2.23 -4.26
CA VAL A 12 16.27 -2.77 -5.62
C VAL A 12 15.98 -4.26 -5.57
N TRP A 13 14.93 -4.67 -6.29
CA TRP A 13 14.50 -6.06 -6.45
C TRP A 13 14.53 -6.45 -7.91
N LEU A 14 14.94 -7.69 -8.18
CA LEU A 14 14.97 -8.29 -9.51
C LEU A 14 13.90 -9.38 -9.61
N LEU A 15 13.33 -9.54 -10.80
CA LEU A 15 12.33 -10.58 -11.10
C LEU A 15 12.99 -11.87 -11.60
N PHE A 16 12.61 -12.99 -11.01
CA PHE A 16 13.10 -14.33 -11.34
C PHE A 16 11.96 -15.30 -11.67
N GLU A 17 12.31 -16.28 -12.50
CA GLU A 17 11.54 -17.48 -12.77
C GLU A 17 12.29 -18.70 -12.20
N GLY A 18 11.63 -19.37 -11.26
CA GLY A 18 12.03 -20.69 -10.77
C GLY A 18 10.98 -21.75 -11.13
N LYS A 19 11.17 -22.96 -10.62
CA LYS A 19 10.20 -24.05 -10.74
C LYS A 19 9.62 -24.41 -9.38
N THR A 20 8.32 -24.70 -9.33
CA THR A 20 7.69 -25.33 -8.17
C THR A 20 8.15 -26.79 -8.04
N LYS A 21 7.85 -27.44 -6.90
CA LYS A 21 8.08 -28.89 -6.72
C LYS A 21 7.44 -29.75 -7.81
N LEU A 22 6.36 -29.25 -8.42
CA LEU A 22 5.62 -29.91 -9.50
C LEU A 22 6.09 -29.45 -10.91
N GLY A 23 7.22 -28.77 -11.03
CA GLY A 23 7.79 -28.31 -12.30
C GLY A 23 7.15 -27.07 -12.92
N LYS A 24 5.98 -26.62 -12.44
CA LYS A 24 5.30 -25.40 -12.92
C LYS A 24 6.15 -24.15 -12.66
N PRO A 25 6.12 -23.14 -13.54
CA PRO A 25 6.86 -21.90 -13.33
C PRO A 25 6.38 -21.18 -12.06
N ARG A 26 7.32 -20.66 -11.29
CA ARG A 26 7.09 -19.82 -10.12
C ARG A 26 7.84 -18.52 -10.31
N TYR A 27 7.11 -17.42 -10.31
CA TYR A 27 7.69 -16.09 -10.38
C TYR A 27 7.85 -15.49 -8.99
N PHE A 28 9.00 -14.88 -8.72
CA PHE A 28 9.27 -14.23 -7.45
C PHE A 28 10.31 -13.13 -7.61
N LEU A 29 10.30 -12.18 -6.67
CA LEU A 29 11.32 -11.14 -6.61
C LEU A 29 12.33 -11.45 -5.50
N SER A 30 13.57 -11.07 -5.74
CA SER A 30 14.62 -11.08 -4.71
C SER A 30 15.49 -9.84 -4.85
N GLN A 31 16.10 -9.39 -3.76
CA GLN A 31 17.06 -8.28 -3.80
C GLN A 31 18.25 -8.63 -4.70
N ALA A 32 18.81 -7.62 -5.38
CA ALA A 32 19.85 -7.79 -6.39
C ALA A 32 21.10 -8.54 -5.86
N ASP A 33 21.40 -8.38 -4.58
CA ASP A 33 22.55 -8.98 -3.90
C ASP A 33 22.32 -10.47 -3.55
N SER A 34 21.10 -10.97 -3.74
CA SER A 34 20.77 -12.38 -3.56
C SER A 34 21.17 -13.19 -4.80
N VAL A 35 22.32 -13.86 -4.71
CA VAL A 35 22.92 -14.73 -5.74
C VAL A 35 22.02 -15.94 -6.09
N GLU A 36 22.01 -16.30 -7.38
CA GLU A 36 21.45 -17.52 -8.02
C GLU A 36 20.08 -18.04 -7.57
N LYS A 37 19.00 -17.33 -7.91
CA LYS A 37 17.63 -17.81 -7.67
C LYS A 37 16.86 -18.14 -8.96
N GLY A 38 17.50 -18.81 -9.91
CA GLY A 38 16.87 -19.21 -11.18
C GLY A 38 17.02 -18.17 -12.29
N LYS A 39 16.15 -18.25 -13.31
CA LYS A 39 16.30 -17.46 -14.54
C LYS A 39 15.80 -16.03 -14.31
N ARG A 40 16.64 -15.03 -14.60
CA ARG A 40 16.23 -13.61 -14.57
C ARG A 40 15.26 -13.31 -15.71
N LEU A 41 14.17 -12.62 -15.40
CA LEU A 41 13.20 -12.17 -16.39
C LEU A 41 13.46 -10.73 -16.83
N THR A 42 13.08 -10.43 -18.07
CA THR A 42 13.19 -9.09 -18.69
C THR A 42 11.83 -8.38 -18.78
N ALA A 43 10.74 -9.12 -18.60
CA ALA A 43 9.36 -8.62 -18.61
C ALA A 43 8.54 -9.32 -17.52
N VAL A 44 7.47 -8.68 -17.07
CA VAL A 44 6.47 -9.35 -16.21
C VAL A 44 5.71 -10.37 -17.05
N PRO A 45 5.57 -11.62 -16.60
CA PRO A 45 4.79 -12.63 -17.31
C PRO A 45 3.34 -12.19 -17.54
N ASP A 46 2.73 -12.65 -18.63
CA ASP A 46 1.35 -12.33 -18.95
C ASP A 46 0.39 -12.73 -17.83
N GLY A 47 -0.62 -11.89 -17.60
CA GLY A 47 -1.59 -12.08 -16.52
C GLY A 47 -1.01 -11.91 -15.11
N HIS A 48 0.23 -11.46 -14.96
CA HIS A 48 0.84 -11.15 -13.66
C HIS A 48 1.02 -9.64 -13.46
N GLU A 49 1.18 -9.26 -12.20
CA GLU A 49 1.51 -7.92 -11.76
C GLU A 49 2.52 -7.95 -10.62
N ILE A 50 3.26 -6.87 -10.47
CA ILE A 50 4.11 -6.65 -9.31
C ILE A 50 3.30 -5.92 -8.26
N PHE A 51 3.23 -6.52 -7.08
CA PHE A 51 2.48 -6.02 -5.96
C PHE A 51 3.41 -5.75 -4.77
N GLU A 52 3.28 -4.58 -4.17
CA GLU A 52 4.03 -4.20 -2.99
C GLU A 52 3.15 -4.24 -1.74
N THR A 53 3.59 -4.95 -0.70
CA THR A 53 2.97 -4.91 0.62
C THR A 53 4.03 -4.80 1.71
N TYR A 54 3.82 -3.89 2.66
CA TYR A 54 4.77 -3.59 3.75
C TYR A 54 6.23 -3.33 3.29
N GLY A 55 6.41 -2.84 2.06
CA GLY A 55 7.73 -2.62 1.46
C GLY A 55 8.38 -3.86 0.87
N GLN A 56 7.70 -5.00 0.79
CA GLN A 56 8.17 -6.19 0.09
C GLN A 56 7.43 -6.34 -1.24
N LEU A 57 8.17 -6.72 -2.29
CA LEU A 57 7.61 -6.92 -3.64
C LEU A 57 7.34 -8.40 -3.90
N PHE A 58 6.19 -8.64 -4.53
CA PHE A 58 5.74 -9.96 -4.94
C PHE A 58 5.27 -9.94 -6.39
N CYS A 59 5.49 -11.04 -7.11
CA CYS A 59 4.86 -11.28 -8.40
C CYS A 59 3.63 -12.13 -8.14
N ARG A 60 2.45 -11.63 -8.50
CA ARG A 60 1.18 -12.35 -8.34
C ARG A 60 0.36 -12.28 -9.61
N LYS A 61 -0.67 -13.10 -9.71
CA LYS A 61 -1.66 -12.98 -10.78
C LYS A 61 -2.38 -11.63 -10.66
N ARG A 62 -2.64 -10.99 -11.80
CA ARG A 62 -3.39 -9.75 -11.88
C ARG A 62 -4.79 -9.97 -11.30
N LEU A 63 -5.14 -9.18 -10.29
CA LEU A 63 -6.48 -9.19 -9.75
C LEU A 63 -7.40 -8.32 -10.62
N PRO A 64 -8.70 -8.64 -10.71
CA PRO A 64 -9.67 -7.74 -11.32
C PRO A 64 -9.64 -6.39 -10.59
N VAL A 65 -9.31 -5.33 -11.31
CA VAL A 65 -9.30 -3.96 -10.78
C VAL A 65 -10.69 -3.39 -11.00
N VAL A 66 -11.48 -3.29 -9.93
CA VAL A 66 -12.87 -2.77 -9.98
C VAL A 66 -12.91 -1.28 -9.58
N ILE A 67 -11.93 -0.83 -8.81
CA ILE A 67 -11.75 0.57 -8.38
C ILE A 67 -10.83 1.27 -9.37
N THR A 68 -11.29 2.38 -9.95
CA THR A 68 -10.56 3.12 -10.98
C THR A 68 -9.44 3.97 -10.39
N ASP A 69 -8.47 4.37 -11.21
CA ASP A 69 -7.39 5.26 -10.77
C ASP A 69 -7.93 6.62 -10.30
N GLU A 70 -8.98 7.13 -10.94
CA GLU A 70 -9.66 8.37 -10.55
C GLU A 70 -10.18 8.31 -9.10
N GLU A 71 -10.78 7.19 -8.69
CA GLU A 71 -11.30 7.00 -7.33
C GLU A 71 -10.18 6.98 -6.29
N VAL A 72 -9.02 6.42 -6.65
CA VAL A 72 -7.82 6.45 -5.81
C VAL A 72 -7.32 7.89 -5.65
N GLU A 73 -7.26 8.64 -6.75
CA GLU A 73 -6.77 10.02 -6.74
C GLU A 73 -7.70 10.96 -5.97
N VAL A 74 -9.03 10.74 -5.97
CA VAL A 74 -9.97 11.47 -5.11
C VAL A 74 -9.57 11.30 -3.64
N VAL A 75 -9.34 10.07 -3.16
CA VAL A 75 -8.94 9.85 -1.76
C VAL A 75 -7.59 10.48 -1.45
N LYS A 76 -6.60 10.32 -2.33
CA LYS A 76 -5.28 10.92 -2.13
C LYS A 76 -5.37 12.44 -2.05
N LYS A 77 -6.16 13.08 -2.91
CA LYS A 77 -6.36 14.52 -2.93
C LYS A 77 -6.99 15.02 -1.63
N GLU A 78 -8.02 14.33 -1.12
CA GLU A 78 -8.64 14.69 0.15
C GLU A 78 -7.68 14.49 1.34
N LEU A 79 -6.93 13.39 1.37
CA LEU A 79 -5.90 13.17 2.40
C LEU A 79 -4.85 14.28 2.40
N ALA A 80 -4.39 14.70 1.22
CA ALA A 80 -3.45 15.80 1.05
C ALA A 80 -4.06 17.15 1.49
N LYS A 81 -5.32 17.43 1.11
CA LYS A 81 -6.05 18.66 1.48
C LYS A 81 -6.16 18.83 2.99
N HIS A 82 -6.42 17.74 3.71
CA HIS A 82 -6.52 17.75 5.18
C HIS A 82 -5.18 17.66 5.91
N ARG A 83 -4.05 17.74 5.19
CA ARG A 83 -2.68 17.59 5.75
C ARG A 83 -2.52 16.33 6.59
N LEU A 84 -3.27 15.28 6.25
CA LEU A 84 -3.15 13.96 6.83
C LEU A 84 -1.93 13.30 6.16
N GLY A 85 -0.73 13.68 6.64
CA GLY A 85 0.56 13.28 6.04
C GLY A 85 0.79 11.76 5.99
N ASP A 86 1.78 11.32 5.19
CA ASP A 86 2.28 9.93 5.04
C ASP A 86 1.24 8.79 4.96
N HIS A 87 -0.01 9.04 4.60
CA HIS A 87 -0.99 7.95 4.45
C HIS A 87 -0.71 7.13 3.19
N ILE A 88 -1.02 5.83 3.26
CA ILE A 88 -0.91 4.92 2.12
C ILE A 88 -2.31 4.50 1.70
N VAL A 89 -2.60 4.67 0.41
CA VAL A 89 -3.86 4.22 -0.19
C VAL A 89 -3.59 2.93 -0.96
N GLU A 90 -4.16 1.83 -0.50
CA GLU A 90 -4.04 0.51 -1.11
C GLU A 90 -5.35 0.13 -1.82
N ARG A 91 -5.25 -0.40 -3.05
CA ARG A 91 -6.36 -1.06 -3.75
C ARG A 91 -6.32 -2.56 -3.51
N LYS A 92 -7.45 -3.14 -3.12
CA LYS A 92 -7.61 -4.57 -2.90
C LYS A 92 -8.99 -5.04 -3.37
N GLY A 93 -9.08 -5.40 -4.65
CA GLY A 93 -10.33 -5.87 -5.26
C GLY A 93 -11.40 -4.77 -5.28
N LYS A 94 -12.45 -4.93 -4.46
CA LYS A 94 -13.53 -3.94 -4.27
C LYS A 94 -13.27 -2.97 -3.12
N ASP A 95 -12.12 -3.09 -2.44
CA ASP A 95 -11.76 -2.25 -1.32
C ASP A 95 -10.66 -1.25 -1.69
N LEU A 96 -10.84 -0.01 -1.25
CA LEU A 96 -9.82 1.03 -1.19
C LEU A 96 -9.51 1.31 0.28
N ILE A 97 -8.30 0.98 0.72
CA ILE A 97 -7.92 0.98 2.13
C ILE A 97 -6.92 2.11 2.37
N VAL A 98 -7.20 2.96 3.34
CA VAL A 98 -6.30 4.00 3.81
C VAL A 98 -5.57 3.49 5.05
N HIS A 99 -4.25 3.53 4.99
CA HIS A 99 -3.37 3.19 6.08
C HIS A 99 -2.71 4.44 6.65
N LYS A 100 -2.61 4.49 7.97
CA LYS A 100 -1.89 5.53 8.71
C LYS A 100 -0.55 4.96 9.22
N PRO A 101 0.54 5.74 9.24
CA PRO A 101 1.75 5.33 9.95
C PRO A 101 1.44 5.17 11.43
N GLN A 102 1.87 4.06 12.03
CA GLN A 102 1.83 3.89 13.47
C GLN A 102 2.90 4.77 14.10
N THR A 103 2.49 5.68 14.99
CA THR A 103 3.42 6.46 15.80
C THR A 103 4.04 5.51 16.82
N LEU A 104 5.34 5.22 16.67
CA LEU A 104 6.10 4.50 17.68
C LEU A 104 6.35 5.47 18.84
N HIS A 105 5.56 5.35 19.91
CA HIS A 105 5.66 6.21 21.10
C HIS A 105 7.02 6.14 21.83
N HIS A 106 7.92 5.20 21.47
CA HIS A 106 9.20 5.00 22.15
C HIS A 106 10.45 5.39 21.35
N SER A 107 10.44 5.32 20.01
CA SER A 107 11.65 5.58 19.21
C SER A 107 11.84 7.04 18.82
N GLU A 108 10.79 7.88 18.91
CA GLU A 108 10.92 9.31 18.59
C GLU A 108 11.78 10.06 19.61
N TYR A 109 11.88 9.58 20.86
CA TYR A 109 12.70 10.19 21.91
C TYR A 109 14.18 9.82 21.78
N GLU A 110 14.51 8.55 21.52
CA GLU A 110 15.92 8.12 21.41
C GLU A 110 16.59 8.58 20.11
N VAL A 111 15.85 8.64 19.00
CA VAL A 111 16.36 9.09 17.69
C VAL A 111 16.48 10.63 17.63
N ARG A 112 15.89 11.35 18.59
CA ARG A 112 15.99 12.83 18.67
C ARG A 112 17.38 13.33 19.01
N SER A 113 18.23 12.48 19.59
CA SER A 113 19.54 12.85 20.15
C SER A 113 20.68 12.92 19.12
N PHE A 114 20.50 12.45 17.88
CA PHE A 114 21.55 12.48 16.86
C PHE A 114 21.12 13.28 15.61
N GLY A 115 21.79 14.42 15.38
CA GLY A 115 21.44 15.49 14.44
C GLY A 115 21.57 15.20 12.94
N PHE A 116 20.84 14.21 12.40
CA PHE A 116 20.79 13.92 10.95
C PHE A 116 19.39 14.14 10.34
N LEU A 117 18.93 15.38 10.20
CA LEU A 117 17.52 15.68 9.85
C LEU A 117 17.04 15.13 8.48
N ALA A 118 17.85 15.15 7.43
CA ALA A 118 17.39 14.73 6.09
C ALA A 118 17.42 13.20 5.88
N ALA A 119 18.47 12.52 6.36
CA ALA A 119 18.54 11.06 6.34
C ALA A 119 17.53 10.41 7.30
N ARG A 120 17.06 11.15 8.32
CA ARG A 120 16.04 10.69 9.29
C ARG A 120 14.68 10.45 8.64
N ASP A 121 14.17 11.35 7.81
CA ASP A 121 12.84 11.19 7.23
C ASP A 121 12.75 9.98 6.29
N GLU A 122 13.80 9.75 5.48
CA GLU A 122 13.83 8.62 4.55
C GLU A 122 13.95 7.27 5.29
N VAL A 123 14.83 7.19 6.30
CA VAL A 123 14.99 5.99 7.14
C VAL A 123 13.73 5.72 7.97
N LEU A 124 13.08 6.76 8.52
CA LEU A 124 11.83 6.63 9.26
C LEU A 124 10.70 6.16 8.34
N ARG A 125 10.58 6.71 7.12
CA ARG A 125 9.58 6.25 6.14
C ARG A 125 9.79 4.79 5.74
N ALA A 126 11.04 4.35 5.61
CA ALA A 126 11.38 2.97 5.26
C ALA A 126 11.09 1.94 6.39
N THR A 127 11.07 2.39 7.64
CA THR A 127 10.90 1.52 8.82
C THR A 127 9.51 1.62 9.48
N ARG A 128 8.69 2.61 9.11
CA ARG A 128 7.33 2.78 9.64
C ARG A 128 6.41 1.61 9.32
N HIS A 129 5.72 1.14 10.36
CA HIS A 129 4.58 0.25 10.21
C HIS A 129 3.32 1.05 9.87
N TYR A 130 2.50 0.49 9.00
CA TYR A 130 1.27 1.11 8.52
C TYR A 130 0.08 0.27 8.94
N GLN A 131 -0.88 0.88 9.62
CA GLN A 131 -2.11 0.23 10.06
C GLN A 131 -3.31 0.75 9.27
N PRO A 132 -4.25 -0.12 8.88
CA PRO A 132 -5.46 0.31 8.19
C PRO A 132 -6.34 1.09 9.16
N ILE A 133 -6.81 2.27 8.74
CA ILE A 133 -7.67 3.15 9.56
C ILE A 133 -9.04 3.38 8.92
N MET A 134 -9.14 3.20 7.60
CA MET A 134 -10.36 3.46 6.85
C MET A 134 -10.41 2.60 5.59
N ARG A 135 -11.61 2.18 5.19
CA ARG A 135 -11.87 1.39 3.99
C ARG A 135 -13.11 1.91 3.27
N PHE A 136 -12.98 2.16 1.97
CA PHE A 136 -14.09 2.37 1.06
C PHE A 136 -14.32 1.07 0.29
N GLN A 137 -15.44 0.40 0.53
CA GLN A 137 -15.80 -0.83 -0.16
C GLN A 137 -16.86 -0.51 -1.22
N LEU A 138 -16.59 -0.83 -2.49
CA LEU A 138 -17.57 -0.66 -3.57
C LEU A 138 -18.73 -1.64 -3.36
N GLY A 139 -19.86 -1.11 -2.91
CA GLY A 139 -21.08 -1.87 -2.60
C GLY A 139 -22.04 -1.98 -3.80
N ASP A 140 -22.09 -0.94 -4.64
CA ASP A 140 -22.87 -0.91 -5.88
C ASP A 140 -22.00 -0.40 -7.03
N GLN A 141 -21.71 -1.28 -7.99
CA GLN A 141 -20.82 -0.98 -9.11
C GLN A 141 -21.52 -0.12 -10.18
N GLU A 142 -22.82 -0.26 -10.38
CA GLU A 142 -23.57 0.50 -11.40
C GLU A 142 -23.75 1.95 -10.95
N LYS A 143 -24.10 2.16 -9.68
CA LYS A 143 -24.30 3.49 -9.11
C LYS A 143 -23.02 4.11 -8.55
N ARG A 144 -21.92 3.36 -8.57
CA ARG A 144 -20.61 3.67 -7.97
C ARG A 144 -20.75 4.15 -6.52
N LEU A 145 -21.43 3.34 -5.70
CA LEU A 145 -21.63 3.61 -4.27
C LEU A 145 -20.67 2.79 -3.42
N PHE A 146 -20.11 3.45 -2.42
CA PHE A 146 -19.15 2.91 -1.49
C PHE A 146 -19.73 2.85 -0.08
N VAL A 147 -19.48 1.75 0.62
CA VAL A 147 -19.65 1.64 2.06
C VAL A 147 -18.34 2.06 2.70
N LEU A 148 -18.38 3.10 3.52
CA LEU A 148 -17.21 3.54 4.26
C LEU A 148 -17.19 2.85 5.64
N SER A 149 -16.08 2.18 5.93
CA SER A 149 -15.77 1.58 7.24
C SER A 149 -14.58 2.32 7.86
N ARG A 150 -14.67 2.70 9.13
CA ARG A 150 -13.56 3.26 9.92
C ARG A 150 -13.16 2.27 11.01
N TRP A 151 -11.87 1.96 11.09
CA TRP A 151 -11.33 1.18 12.19
C TRP A 151 -11.04 2.10 13.39
N CYS A 152 -11.68 1.81 14.51
CA CYS A 152 -11.60 2.57 15.76
C CYS A 152 -11.03 1.67 16.86
N PHE A 153 -9.88 2.03 17.40
CA PHE A 153 -9.34 1.39 18.60
C PHE A 153 -10.05 1.97 19.82
N ARG A 154 -10.99 1.24 20.40
CA ARG A 154 -11.71 1.65 21.62
C ARG A 154 -11.06 0.98 22.82
N GLY A 155 -9.91 1.51 23.25
CA GLY A 155 -9.26 1.15 24.52
C GLY A 155 -9.33 -0.33 24.89
N ASP A 156 -9.98 -0.60 26.03
CA ASP A 156 -10.21 -1.90 26.67
C ASP A 156 -11.05 -2.89 25.84
N ARG A 157 -11.80 -2.42 24.83
CA ARG A 157 -12.70 -3.24 24.00
C ARG A 157 -12.10 -3.69 22.67
N GLY A 158 -10.83 -3.38 22.41
CA GLY A 158 -10.13 -3.79 21.19
C GLY A 158 -10.55 -3.02 19.94
N LEU A 159 -10.37 -3.64 18.76
CA LEU A 159 -10.62 -3.04 17.46
C LEU A 159 -12.12 -3.10 17.11
N THR A 160 -12.73 -1.94 16.94
CA THR A 160 -14.13 -1.79 16.48
C THR A 160 -14.17 -1.24 15.06
N VAL A 161 -15.21 -1.58 14.30
CA VAL A 161 -15.41 -1.09 12.92
C VAL A 161 -16.72 -0.32 12.87
N ASP A 162 -16.63 0.99 12.68
CA ASP A 162 -17.80 1.82 12.44
C ASP A 162 -18.08 1.85 10.94
N GLN A 163 -19.30 1.47 10.53
CA GLN A 163 -19.72 1.49 9.13
C GLN A 163 -20.75 2.58 8.89
N THR A 164 -20.59 3.30 7.79
CA THR A 164 -21.59 4.25 7.29
C THR A 164 -22.42 3.59 6.18
N GLY A 165 -23.55 4.19 5.84
CA GLY A 165 -24.35 3.78 4.69
C GLY A 165 -23.65 3.97 3.35
N LEU A 166 -24.31 3.56 2.27
CA LEU A 166 -23.82 3.73 0.90
C LEU A 166 -23.71 5.22 0.54
N THR A 167 -22.54 5.65 0.08
CA THR A 167 -22.28 7.03 -0.34
C THR A 167 -21.43 7.07 -1.61
N ARG A 168 -21.50 8.18 -2.37
CA ARG A 168 -20.62 8.41 -3.53
C ARG A 168 -19.30 9.00 -3.07
N MET A 169 -18.21 8.58 -3.70
CA MET A 169 -16.92 9.24 -3.56
C MET A 169 -16.88 10.47 -4.50
N THR A 170 -17.27 11.62 -3.98
CA THR A 170 -17.15 12.90 -4.69
C THR A 170 -15.99 13.70 -4.13
N PRO A 171 -15.22 14.43 -4.95
CA PRO A 171 -14.28 15.44 -4.45
C PRO A 171 -14.99 16.39 -3.49
N SER A 172 -14.32 16.80 -2.41
CA SER A 172 -14.90 17.81 -1.54
C SER A 172 -15.08 19.09 -2.34
N ARG A 173 -16.32 19.63 -2.33
CA ARG A 173 -16.52 21.01 -2.75
C ARG A 173 -15.68 21.87 -1.82
N ASP A 174 -14.93 22.81 -2.37
CA ASP A 174 -14.22 23.78 -1.54
C ASP A 174 -15.26 24.51 -0.70
N LEU A 175 -15.30 24.17 0.59
CA LEU A 175 -15.97 24.96 1.60
C LEU A 175 -15.08 26.19 1.79
N THR A 176 -15.17 27.14 0.84
CA THR A 176 -14.71 28.50 1.04
C THR A 176 -15.68 29.12 2.04
N SER A 177 -15.28 29.11 3.31
CA SER A 177 -15.83 29.95 4.38
C SER A 177 -14.73 30.89 4.83
#